data_AF-A0A8J7U535-F1
#
_entry.id   AF-A0A8J7U535-F1
#
_cell.length_a   1.000
_cell.length_b   1.000
_cell.length_c   1.000
_cell.angle_alpha   90.00
_cell.angle_beta   90.00
_cell.angle_gamma   90.00
#
_symmetry.space_group_name_H-M   'P 1'
#
loop_
_entity.id
_entity.type
_entity.pdbx_description
1 polymer ?
#
loop_
_entity_poly.entity_id
_entity_poly.type
_entity_poly.pdbx_seq_one_letter_code
_entity_poly.pdbx_strand_id
1 'polypeptide(L)'
;MLLPLLFWCTLWRPIAKPPLQVAAPGVLKMVLPDAVWEDEDLRRRLFSGLTTTIELETELPHRDPEARTAFALMEIRYDVWEEQLLVRTFEPGGSMSQATLKDVDALRLWLKKNPLALYLLDDQHLNRALTAKVRCRIIPFSKLEQEQTMAWFANLGEAQANGEQVAASRGRLGQGPETDRGGNDFFRVLMTTSIERRSVVSFRWRYALTLGASFADVRQ
;
A
#
# COMPACT_ATOMS: atom_id res chain seq x y z
N MET A 1 -24.33 -2.60 33.57
CA MET A 1 -24.19 -2.15 32.18
C MET A 1 -22.70 -2.02 31.89
N LEU A 2 -22.09 -3.02 31.26
CA LEU A 2 -20.67 -3.04 30.91
C LEU A 2 -20.59 -3.26 29.39
N LEU A 3 -20.11 -2.25 28.66
CA LEU A 3 -19.82 -2.32 27.24
C LEU A 3 -18.62 -3.24 27.00
N PRO A 4 -18.67 -4.20 26.05
CA PRO A 4 -17.48 -4.92 25.65
C PRO A 4 -16.65 -4.01 24.74
N LEU A 5 -15.46 -3.65 25.21
CA LEU A 5 -14.38 -3.14 24.36
C LEU A 5 -14.02 -4.25 23.36
N LEU A 6 -14.63 -4.21 22.18
CA LEU A 6 -14.20 -4.98 21.02
C LEU A 6 -12.85 -4.40 20.56
N PHE A 7 -11.78 -4.82 21.23
CA PHE A 7 -10.45 -4.81 20.66
C PHE A 7 -10.49 -5.70 19.41
N TRP A 8 -10.72 -5.10 18.25
CA TRP A 8 -10.31 -5.68 16.98
C TRP A 8 -8.78 -5.74 16.97
N CYS A 9 -8.24 -6.75 17.64
CA CYS A 9 -6.89 -7.21 17.45
C CYS A 9 -6.77 -7.61 15.98
N THR A 10 -5.96 -6.89 15.23
CA THR A 10 -5.42 -7.35 13.95
C THR A 10 -4.82 -8.74 14.19
N LEU A 11 -5.53 -9.78 13.80
CA LEU A 11 -5.14 -11.17 14.03
C LEU A 11 -3.83 -11.42 13.28
N TRP A 12 -2.73 -11.58 14.03
CA TRP A 12 -1.45 -11.99 13.49
C TRP A 12 -1.58 -13.44 13.03
N ARG A 13 -1.60 -13.66 11.71
CA ARG A 13 -1.61 -15.00 11.12
C ARG A 13 -0.15 -15.45 10.93
N PRO A 14 0.29 -16.57 11.54
CA PRO A 14 1.63 -17.10 11.31
C PRO A 14 1.72 -17.60 9.86
N ILE A 15 2.48 -16.89 9.03
CA ILE A 15 2.77 -17.28 7.65
C ILE A 15 4.24 -17.72 7.53
N ALA A 16 4.47 -18.79 6.77
CA ALA A 16 5.80 -19.25 6.42
C ALA A 16 6.65 -18.11 5.87
N LYS A 17 7.90 -18.03 6.34
CA LYS A 17 8.84 -17.00 5.93
C LYS A 17 9.18 -17.15 4.44
N PRO A 18 8.91 -16.15 3.60
CA PRO A 18 9.21 -16.26 2.17
C PRO A 18 10.74 -16.30 1.94
N PRO A 19 11.20 -16.99 0.88
CA PRO A 19 12.61 -16.96 0.52
C PRO A 19 12.98 -15.55 0.03
N LEU A 20 14.16 -15.06 0.46
CA LEU A 20 14.81 -13.91 -0.14
C LEU A 20 15.86 -14.40 -1.13
N GLN A 21 15.88 -13.79 -2.30
CA GLN A 21 16.88 -14.05 -3.34
C GLN A 21 17.77 -12.82 -3.46
N VAL A 22 19.08 -13.04 -3.55
CA VAL A 22 20.03 -11.98 -3.88
C VAL A 22 20.07 -11.87 -5.40
N ALA A 23 19.63 -10.75 -5.95
CA ALA A 23 19.60 -10.55 -7.41
C ALA A 23 20.84 -9.82 -7.93
N ALA A 24 21.42 -8.93 -7.14
CA ALA A 24 22.61 -8.16 -7.45
C ALA A 24 23.26 -7.67 -6.14
N PRO A 25 24.48 -7.12 -6.17
CA PRO A 25 25.04 -6.40 -5.03
C PRO A 25 24.05 -5.43 -4.41
N GLY A 26 23.72 -5.72 -3.15
CA GLY A 26 22.75 -4.97 -2.38
C GLY A 26 21.28 -5.19 -2.72
N VAL A 27 20.93 -5.82 -3.85
CA VAL A 27 19.52 -6.05 -4.22
C VAL A 27 19.00 -7.36 -3.65
N LEU A 28 18.12 -7.25 -2.67
CA LEU A 28 17.30 -8.37 -2.20
C LEU A 28 15.97 -8.38 -2.92
N LYS A 29 15.56 -9.52 -3.46
CA LYS A 29 14.25 -9.73 -4.06
C LYS A 29 13.44 -10.73 -3.26
N MET A 30 12.13 -10.54 -3.22
CA MET A 30 11.21 -11.41 -2.50
C MET A 30 10.02 -11.80 -3.37
N VAL A 31 9.63 -13.06 -3.26
CA VAL A 31 8.33 -13.55 -3.74
C VAL A 31 7.40 -13.63 -2.54
N LEU A 32 6.18 -13.09 -2.68
CA LEU A 32 5.17 -13.21 -1.63
C LEU A 32 4.78 -14.70 -1.45
N PRO A 33 4.70 -15.20 -0.20
CA PRO A 33 4.41 -16.61 0.04
C PRO A 33 2.97 -16.95 -0.33
N ASP A 34 2.73 -18.21 -0.68
CA ASP A 34 1.43 -18.64 -1.23
C ASP A 34 0.25 -18.36 -0.29
N ALA A 35 0.47 -18.48 1.02
CA ALA A 35 -0.51 -18.17 2.05
C ALA A 35 -1.00 -16.70 2.04
N VAL A 36 -0.27 -15.76 1.44
CA VAL A 36 -0.77 -14.38 1.26
C VAL A 36 -1.94 -14.36 0.27
N TRP A 37 -1.86 -15.16 -0.80
CA TRP A 37 -2.88 -15.23 -1.85
C TRP A 37 -4.10 -16.05 -1.45
N GLU A 38 -3.92 -16.93 -0.47
CA GLU A 38 -5.00 -17.72 0.12
C GLU A 38 -5.85 -16.91 1.11
N ASP A 39 -5.40 -15.71 1.50
CA ASP A 39 -6.13 -14.85 2.40
C ASP A 39 -7.45 -14.34 1.78
N GLU A 40 -8.58 -14.68 2.43
CA GLU A 40 -9.91 -14.32 1.95
C GLU A 40 -10.14 -12.81 1.87
N ASP A 41 -9.56 -12.02 2.78
CA ASP A 41 -9.71 -10.57 2.76
C ASP A 41 -9.00 -9.97 1.56
N LEU A 42 -7.79 -10.43 1.26
CA LEU A 42 -7.09 -10.05 0.03
C LEU A 42 -7.90 -10.45 -1.20
N ARG A 43 -8.35 -11.70 -1.28
CA ARG A 43 -9.10 -12.19 -2.46
C ARG A 43 -10.36 -11.38 -2.72
N ARG A 44 -11.15 -11.08 -1.68
CA ARG A 44 -12.35 -10.24 -1.81
C ARG A 44 -12.04 -8.85 -2.36
N ARG A 45 -10.87 -8.30 -2.01
CA ARG A 45 -10.46 -6.95 -2.42
C ARG A 45 -9.92 -6.91 -3.83
N LEU A 46 -9.15 -7.91 -4.23
CA LEU A 46 -8.63 -7.99 -5.59
C LEU A 46 -9.75 -7.88 -6.64
N PHE A 47 -10.91 -8.49 -6.39
CA PHE A 47 -12.06 -8.46 -7.30
C PHE A 47 -13.10 -7.37 -7.00
N SER A 48 -12.81 -6.44 -6.09
CA SER A 48 -13.74 -5.35 -5.75
C SER A 48 -13.82 -4.25 -6.81
N GLY A 49 -12.96 -4.27 -7.83
CA GLY A 49 -12.79 -3.21 -8.83
C GLY A 49 -11.94 -2.02 -8.33
N LEU A 50 -11.57 -2.01 -7.04
CA LEU A 50 -10.75 -0.99 -6.41
C LEU A 50 -9.27 -1.39 -6.46
N THR A 51 -8.37 -0.40 -6.42
CA THR A 51 -6.94 -0.71 -6.33
C THR A 51 -6.60 -1.28 -4.95
N THR A 52 -5.98 -2.45 -4.96
CA THR A 52 -5.38 -3.08 -3.79
C THR A 52 -3.88 -2.86 -3.85
N THR A 53 -3.34 -2.26 -2.79
CA THR A 53 -1.92 -1.95 -2.69
C THR A 53 -1.24 -2.92 -1.73
N ILE A 54 -0.16 -3.53 -2.18
CA ILE A 54 0.74 -4.36 -1.37
C ILE A 54 2.03 -3.58 -1.17
N GLU A 55 2.27 -3.15 0.07
CA GLU A 55 3.49 -2.46 0.47
C GLU A 55 4.45 -3.45 1.14
N LEU A 56 5.69 -3.47 0.67
CA LEU A 56 6.78 -4.19 1.28
C LEU A 56 7.79 -3.20 1.84
N GLU A 57 7.96 -3.24 3.15
CA GLU A 57 8.84 -2.36 3.90
C GLU A 57 9.99 -3.19 4.47
N THR A 58 11.23 -2.81 4.19
CA THR A 58 12.41 -3.47 4.78
C THR A 58 13.13 -2.50 5.70
N GLU A 59 13.24 -2.88 6.97
CA GLU A 59 13.91 -2.14 8.04
C GLU A 59 15.19 -2.89 8.43
N LEU A 60 16.34 -2.22 8.32
CA LEU A 60 17.64 -2.74 8.77
C LEU A 60 18.09 -2.01 10.06
N PRO A 61 18.66 -2.72 11.05
CA PRO A 61 19.09 -2.12 12.32
C PRO A 61 20.29 -1.18 12.12
N HIS A 62 20.08 0.13 12.21
CA HIS A 62 21.13 1.16 12.09
C HIS A 62 21.27 1.98 13.36
N ARG A 63 22.32 2.81 13.37
CA ARG A 63 22.46 3.94 14.28
C ARG A 63 21.63 5.15 13.86
N ASP A 64 21.30 5.30 12.57
CA ASP A 64 20.45 6.38 12.07
C ASP A 64 19.03 5.88 11.72
N PRO A 65 17.98 6.31 12.45
CA PRO A 65 16.61 5.89 12.22
C PRO A 65 15.96 6.44 10.94
N GLU A 66 16.48 7.50 10.33
CA GLU A 66 15.86 8.11 9.13
C GLU A 66 16.33 7.47 7.81
N ALA A 67 17.50 6.83 7.79
CA ALA A 67 18.18 6.41 6.56
C ALA A 67 17.79 5.03 5.99
N ARG A 68 16.77 4.34 6.53
CA ARG A 68 16.82 2.84 6.58
C ARG A 68 15.60 2.07 6.14
N THR A 69 14.70 2.71 5.40
CA THR A 69 13.50 2.03 4.92
C THR A 69 13.44 2.06 3.40
N ALA A 70 13.68 0.91 2.78
CA ALA A 70 13.38 0.71 1.37
C ALA A 70 11.97 0.12 1.23
N PHE A 71 11.27 0.58 0.20
CA PHE A 71 9.89 0.23 -0.05
C PHE A 71 9.75 -0.34 -1.46
N ALA A 72 9.12 -1.50 -1.56
CA ALA A 72 8.56 -1.99 -2.81
C ALA A 72 7.04 -1.82 -2.74
N LEU A 73 6.44 -1.32 -3.82
CA LEU A 73 5.00 -1.14 -3.94
C LEU A 73 4.50 -2.01 -5.07
N MET A 74 3.37 -2.66 -4.86
CA MET A 74 2.61 -3.29 -5.94
C MET A 74 1.15 -2.88 -5.84
N GLU A 75 0.64 -2.32 -6.92
CA GLU A 75 -0.76 -1.95 -7.07
C GLU A 75 -1.44 -2.96 -8.00
N ILE A 76 -2.58 -3.47 -7.57
CA ILE A 76 -3.38 -4.43 -8.32
C ILE A 76 -4.78 -3.88 -8.43
N ARG A 77 -5.28 -3.73 -9.65
CA ARG A 77 -6.66 -3.30 -9.92
C ARG A 77 -7.32 -4.32 -10.84
N TYR A 78 -8.50 -4.78 -10.47
CA TYR A 78 -9.32 -5.58 -11.37
C TYR A 78 -10.12 -4.67 -12.30
N ASP A 79 -9.96 -4.89 -13.60
CA ASP A 79 -10.77 -4.30 -14.64
C ASP A 79 -12.01 -5.16 -14.86
N VAL A 80 -13.17 -4.63 -14.49
CA VAL A 80 -14.45 -5.34 -14.55
C VAL A 80 -14.92 -5.53 -16.00
N TRP A 81 -14.49 -4.68 -16.92
CA TRP A 81 -14.92 -4.75 -18.33
C TRP A 81 -14.17 -5.82 -19.10
N GLU A 82 -12.85 -5.88 -18.88
CA GLU A 82 -11.96 -6.81 -19.57
C GLU A 82 -11.68 -8.08 -18.75
N GLU A 83 -12.26 -8.18 -17.54
CA GLU A 83 -12.12 -9.29 -16.59
C GLU A 83 -10.64 -9.67 -16.31
N GLN A 84 -9.79 -8.66 -16.13
CA GLN A 84 -8.35 -8.83 -15.99
C GLN A 84 -7.78 -8.01 -14.83
N LEU A 85 -6.67 -8.50 -14.26
CA LEU A 85 -5.88 -7.80 -13.26
C LEU A 85 -4.83 -6.92 -13.92
N LEU A 86 -4.91 -5.63 -13.69
CA LEU A 86 -3.89 -4.64 -14.01
C LEU A 86 -2.93 -4.52 -12.82
N VAL A 87 -1.67 -4.86 -13.04
CA VAL A 87 -0.65 -4.90 -12.00
C VAL A 87 0.43 -3.88 -12.32
N ARG A 88 0.77 -3.04 -11.34
CA ARG A 88 1.89 -2.10 -11.42
C ARG A 88 2.81 -2.33 -10.24
N THR A 89 4.11 -2.36 -10.47
CA THR A 89 5.10 -2.46 -9.39
C THR A 89 6.04 -1.28 -9.43
N PHE A 90 6.43 -0.79 -8.26
CA PHE A 90 7.41 0.25 -8.07
C PHE A 90 8.50 -0.30 -7.16
N GLU A 91 9.74 -0.31 -7.66
CA GLU A 91 10.90 -0.79 -6.91
C GLU A 91 11.64 0.38 -6.25
N PRO A 92 12.45 0.13 -5.19
CA PRO A 92 13.20 1.16 -4.47
C PRO A 92 14.12 2.04 -5.35
N GLY A 93 14.50 1.58 -6.54
CA GLY A 93 15.31 2.34 -7.51
C GLY A 93 14.50 3.23 -8.46
N GLY A 94 13.18 3.37 -8.26
CA GLY A 94 12.30 4.13 -9.16
C GLY A 94 11.89 3.37 -10.43
N SER A 95 12.35 2.12 -10.59
CA SER A 95 11.91 1.25 -11.68
C SER A 95 10.42 0.95 -11.54
N MET A 96 9.69 1.09 -12.65
CA MET A 96 8.28 0.74 -12.73
C MET A 96 8.09 -0.40 -13.73
N SER A 97 7.33 -1.42 -13.35
CA SER A 97 6.86 -2.45 -14.28
C SER A 97 5.34 -2.53 -14.27
N GLN A 98 4.77 -2.96 -15.39
CA GLN A 98 3.32 -3.13 -15.53
C GLN A 98 3.03 -4.46 -16.24
N ALA A 99 1.96 -5.12 -15.82
CA ALA A 99 1.45 -6.33 -16.45
C ALA A 99 -0.07 -6.35 -16.42
N THR A 100 -0.64 -7.05 -17.40
CA THR A 100 -2.06 -7.36 -17.46
C THR A 100 -2.21 -8.86 -17.39
N LEU A 101 -2.95 -9.35 -16.40
CA LEU A 101 -2.98 -10.76 -16.01
C LEU A 101 -4.43 -11.24 -15.92
N LYS A 102 -4.69 -12.45 -16.40
CA LYS A 102 -6.06 -12.98 -16.46
C LYS A 102 -6.69 -13.19 -15.09
N ASP A 103 -5.93 -13.72 -14.15
CA ASP A 103 -6.43 -14.15 -12.85
C ASP A 103 -5.33 -14.13 -11.77
N VAL A 104 -5.70 -14.50 -10.55
CA VAL A 104 -4.78 -14.52 -9.40
C VAL A 104 -3.66 -15.55 -9.58
N ASP A 105 -3.89 -16.66 -10.29
CA ASP A 105 -2.85 -17.66 -10.52
C ASP A 105 -1.82 -17.16 -11.54
N ALA A 106 -2.25 -16.44 -12.57
CA ALA A 106 -1.38 -15.70 -13.48
C ALA A 106 -0.57 -14.63 -12.74
N LEU A 107 -1.17 -13.91 -11.78
CA LEU A 107 -0.47 -12.99 -10.87
C LEU A 107 0.61 -13.68 -10.04
N ARG A 108 0.30 -14.83 -9.43
CA ARG A 108 1.26 -15.62 -8.66
C ARG A 108 2.43 -16.07 -9.52
N LEU A 109 2.15 -16.59 -10.71
CA LEU A 109 3.20 -17.03 -11.64
C LEU A 109 4.04 -15.85 -12.15
N TRP A 110 3.41 -14.72 -12.43
CA TRP A 110 4.09 -13.50 -12.84
C TRP A 110 5.05 -12.99 -11.75
N LEU A 111 4.64 -12.99 -10.48
CA LEU A 111 5.50 -12.60 -9.36
C LEU A 111 6.64 -13.57 -9.08
N LYS A 112 6.45 -14.87 -9.34
CA LYS A 112 7.56 -15.85 -9.29
C LYS A 112 8.65 -15.52 -10.32
N LYS A 113 8.27 -14.98 -11.47
CA LYS A 113 9.21 -14.54 -12.54
C LYS A 113 9.75 -13.13 -12.30
N ASN A 114 8.96 -12.27 -11.66
CA ASN A 114 9.28 -10.86 -11.40
C ASN A 114 9.22 -10.58 -9.88
N PRO A 115 10.16 -11.12 -9.09
CA PRO A 115 10.15 -10.94 -7.64
C PRO A 115 10.42 -9.48 -7.28
N LEU A 116 9.76 -8.99 -6.24
CA LEU A 116 9.78 -7.59 -5.83
C LEU A 116 11.12 -7.24 -5.16
N ALA A 117 11.81 -6.21 -5.65
CA ALA A 117 13.03 -5.71 -5.04
C ALA A 117 12.74 -4.98 -3.72
N LEU A 118 13.36 -5.42 -2.63
CA LEU A 118 13.11 -4.97 -1.26
C LEU A 118 14.10 -3.93 -0.75
N TYR A 119 15.35 -3.98 -1.18
CA TYR A 119 16.42 -3.16 -0.61
C TYR A 119 17.61 -3.06 -1.57
N LEU A 120 18.38 -1.98 -1.45
CA LEU A 120 19.71 -1.75 -2.04
C LEU A 120 20.71 -1.60 -0.89
N LEU A 121 21.40 -2.67 -0.48
CA LEU A 121 22.45 -2.56 0.54
C LEU A 121 23.64 -1.85 -0.09
N ASP A 122 24.10 -0.77 0.53
CA ASP A 122 25.38 -0.18 0.14
C ASP A 122 26.54 -1.14 0.48
N ASP A 123 27.68 -0.93 -0.16
CA ASP A 123 28.86 -1.79 -0.03
C ASP A 123 29.39 -1.92 1.41
N GLN A 124 29.12 -0.95 2.28
CA GLN A 124 29.60 -0.97 3.67
C GLN A 124 28.87 -2.02 4.53
N HIS A 125 27.71 -2.49 4.07
CA HIS A 125 26.87 -3.46 4.77
C HIS A 125 27.12 -4.90 4.32
N LEU A 126 27.84 -5.11 3.21
CA LEU A 126 28.05 -6.43 2.59
C LEU A 126 28.92 -7.39 3.40
N ASN A 127 29.59 -6.95 4.47
CA ASN A 127 30.51 -7.79 5.27
C ASN A 127 30.07 -7.96 6.73
N ARG A 128 28.81 -7.66 7.06
CA ARG A 128 28.29 -7.77 8.44
C ARG A 128 27.08 -8.69 8.50
N ALA A 129 26.99 -9.46 9.58
CA ALA A 129 25.75 -10.15 9.93
C ALA A 129 24.70 -9.10 10.31
N LEU A 130 23.61 -9.03 9.54
CA LEU A 130 22.53 -8.07 9.74
C LEU A 130 21.21 -8.80 9.99
N THR A 131 20.33 -8.20 10.79
CA THR A 131 18.97 -8.72 10.96
C THR A 131 17.97 -7.81 10.25
N ALA A 132 17.49 -8.17 9.06
CA ALA A 132 16.44 -7.42 8.38
C ALA A 132 15.05 -7.76 8.95
N LYS A 133 14.22 -6.75 9.16
CA LYS A 133 12.79 -6.92 9.40
C LYS A 133 12.07 -6.55 8.11
N VAL A 134 11.29 -7.48 7.57
CA VAL A 134 10.43 -7.20 6.41
C VAL A 134 8.99 -7.16 6.91
N ARG A 135 8.26 -6.12 6.54
CA ARG A 135 6.82 -5.99 6.79
C ARG A 135 6.12 -5.96 5.44
N CYS A 136 5.03 -6.72 5.33
CA CYS A 136 4.12 -6.67 4.19
C CYS A 136 2.78 -6.13 4.68
N ARG A 137 2.28 -5.06 4.07
CA ARG A 137 0.97 -4.51 4.38
C ARG A 137 0.08 -4.57 3.15
N ILE A 138 -1.15 -5.02 3.34
CA ILE A 138 -2.19 -5.00 2.30
C ILE A 138 -3.15 -3.87 2.65
N ILE A 139 -3.20 -2.87 1.77
CA ILE A 139 -3.96 -1.64 1.94
C ILE A 139 -5.05 -1.60 0.87
N PRO A 140 -6.33 -1.45 1.26
CA PRO A 140 -7.38 -1.14 0.30
C PRO A 140 -7.28 0.32 -0.11
N PHE A 141 -7.52 0.61 -1.39
CA PHE A 141 -7.42 1.94 -2.01
C PHE A 141 -5.99 2.46 -2.06
N SER A 142 -5.57 2.86 -3.27
CA SER A 142 -4.27 3.52 -3.40
C SER A 142 -4.35 4.96 -2.88
N LYS A 143 -3.20 5.50 -2.45
CA LYS A 143 -3.07 6.91 -2.03
C LYS A 143 -3.54 7.86 -3.13
N LEU A 144 -3.27 7.51 -4.38
CA LEU A 144 -3.63 8.32 -5.55
C LEU A 144 -5.14 8.30 -5.81
N GLU A 145 -5.80 7.14 -5.65
CA GLU A 145 -7.26 7.07 -5.72
C GLU A 145 -7.92 7.86 -4.58
N GLN A 146 -7.35 7.83 -3.38
CA GLN A 146 -7.84 8.65 -2.28
C GLN A 146 -7.63 10.14 -2.56
N GLU A 147 -6.47 10.57 -3.05
CA GLU A 147 -6.22 11.97 -3.44
C GLU A 147 -7.15 12.41 -4.57
N GLN A 148 -7.38 11.57 -5.58
CA GLN A 148 -8.32 11.83 -6.67
C GLN A 148 -9.77 11.89 -6.16
N THR A 149 -10.14 11.01 -5.24
CA THR A 149 -11.47 11.01 -4.61
C THR A 149 -11.64 12.27 -3.77
N MET A 150 -10.63 12.66 -3.00
CA MET A 150 -10.62 13.89 -2.20
C MET A 150 -10.69 15.14 -3.08
N ALA A 151 -9.97 15.17 -4.20
CA ALA A 151 -10.05 16.24 -5.18
C ALA A 151 -11.42 16.30 -5.85
N TRP A 152 -11.99 15.15 -6.21
CA TRP A 152 -13.34 15.06 -6.79
C TRP A 152 -14.41 15.55 -5.80
N PHE A 153 -14.34 15.15 -4.53
CA PHE A 153 -15.25 15.63 -3.48
C PHE A 153 -15.10 17.13 -3.20
N ALA A 154 -13.87 17.65 -3.19
CA ALA A 154 -13.65 19.10 -3.05
C ALA A 154 -14.32 19.88 -4.19
N ASN A 155 -14.21 19.39 -5.42
CA ASN A 155 -14.81 20.01 -6.59
C ASN A 155 -16.35 19.93 -6.59
N LEU A 156 -16.95 18.87 -6.03
CA LEU A 156 -18.40 18.77 -5.86
C LEU A 156 -18.94 19.80 -4.85
N GLY A 157 -18.24 20.03 -3.75
CA GLY A 157 -18.62 21.06 -2.77
C GLY A 157 -18.56 22.48 -3.33
N GLU A 158 -17.56 22.76 -4.18
CA GLU A 158 -17.44 24.04 -4.89
C GLU A 158 -18.52 24.22 -5.97
N ALA A 159 -18.87 23.15 -6.71
CA ALA A 159 -19.92 23.18 -7.70
C ALA A 159 -21.32 23.41 -7.07
N GLN A 160 -21.56 22.86 -5.88
CA GLN A 160 -22.81 23.06 -5.15
C GLN A 160 -22.91 24.46 -4.53
N ALA A 161 -21.82 24.99 -3.96
CA ALA A 161 -21.74 26.37 -3.47
C ALA A 161 -21.94 27.41 -4.60
N ASN A 162 -21.39 27.14 -5.79
CA ASN A 162 -21.60 27.99 -6.97
C ASN A 162 -23.00 27.84 -7.58
N GLY A 163 -23.59 26.63 -7.54
CA GLY A 163 -24.97 26.38 -7.97
C GLY A 163 -26.00 27.11 -7.11
N GLU A 164 -25.79 27.18 -5.79
CA GLU A 164 -26.64 27.94 -4.87
C GLU A 164 -26.49 29.45 -5.05
N GLN A 165 -25.31 29.97 -5.40
CA GLN A 165 -25.13 31.38 -5.73
C GLN A 165 -25.82 31.78 -7.05
N VAL A 166 -25.89 30.88 -8.03
CA VAL A 166 -26.62 31.13 -9.30
C VAL A 166 -28.14 31.01 -9.11
N ALA A 167 -28.60 30.16 -8.18
CA ALA A 167 -30.00 30.09 -7.80
C ALA A 167 -30.45 31.28 -6.91
N ALA A 168 -29.58 31.76 -6.01
CA ALA A 168 -29.83 32.92 -5.15
C ALA A 168 -29.76 34.27 -5.88
N SER A 169 -29.07 34.35 -7.03
CA SER A 169 -29.00 35.57 -7.84
C SER A 169 -30.18 35.76 -8.80
N ARG A 170 -31.12 34.80 -8.87
CA ARG A 170 -32.38 34.92 -9.64
C ARG A 170 -33.63 35.16 -8.80
N GLY A 171 -33.53 35.24 -7.48
CA GLY A 171 -34.69 35.47 -6.63
C GLY A 171 -34.34 36.11 -5.29
N ARG A 172 -34.90 37.32 -5.07
CA ARG A 172 -35.05 38.07 -3.80
C ARG A 172 -33.96 39.07 -3.42
N LEU A 173 -34.35 40.34 -3.58
CA LEU A 173 -34.10 41.44 -2.65
C LEU A 173 -34.45 41.04 -1.21
N GLY A 174 -33.53 41.29 -0.27
CA GLY A 174 -33.86 41.53 1.14
C GLY A 174 -33.37 40.49 2.17
N GLN A 175 -32.68 41.01 3.20
CA GLN A 175 -32.42 40.49 4.56
C GLN A 175 -31.15 39.66 4.82
N GLY A 176 -30.23 40.26 5.58
CA GLY A 176 -29.80 39.77 6.90
C GLY A 176 -28.68 38.71 6.99
N PRO A 177 -27.87 38.71 8.07
CA PRO A 177 -26.57 38.03 8.13
C PRO A 177 -26.60 36.63 8.80
N GLU A 178 -25.53 35.87 8.55
CA GLU A 178 -25.03 34.66 9.25
C GLU A 178 -25.74 33.30 9.07
N THR A 179 -24.91 32.24 9.20
CA THR A 179 -25.13 30.77 9.02
C THR A 179 -25.13 30.31 7.55
N ASP A 180 -24.25 29.45 7.02
CA ASP A 180 -23.42 28.38 7.58
C ASP A 180 -22.05 28.29 6.84
N ARG A 181 -20.94 28.55 7.54
CA ARG A 181 -19.58 28.20 7.07
C ARG A 181 -19.03 26.93 7.75
N GLY A 182 -19.83 26.23 8.55
CA GLY A 182 -19.37 25.16 9.43
C GLY A 182 -19.53 23.72 8.92
N GLY A 183 -20.24 23.48 7.81
CA GLY A 183 -20.54 22.13 7.34
C GLY A 183 -19.33 21.37 6.76
N ASN A 184 -18.47 22.05 6.00
CA ASN A 184 -17.36 21.39 5.28
C ASN A 184 -16.11 21.14 6.14
N ASP A 185 -15.89 21.91 7.22
CA ASP A 185 -14.72 21.73 8.08
C ASP A 185 -14.86 20.56 9.05
N PHE A 186 -16.09 20.23 9.48
CA PHE A 186 -16.33 19.08 10.35
C PHE A 186 -16.06 17.74 9.65
N PHE A 187 -16.48 17.58 8.38
CA PHE A 187 -16.19 16.39 7.59
C PHE A 187 -14.70 16.30 7.20
N ARG A 188 -14.03 17.42 6.92
CA ARG A 188 -12.58 17.45 6.71
C ARG A 188 -11.82 17.05 7.97
N VAL A 189 -12.18 17.55 9.14
CA VAL A 189 -11.49 17.21 10.41
C VAL A 189 -11.73 15.74 10.79
N LEU A 190 -12.92 15.19 10.57
CA LEU A 190 -13.18 13.76 10.73
C LEU A 190 -12.41 12.89 9.73
N MET A 191 -12.29 13.30 8.47
CA MET A 191 -11.57 12.52 7.45
C MET A 191 -10.05 12.60 7.58
N THR A 192 -9.50 13.74 8.02
CA THR A 192 -8.06 13.94 8.21
C THR A 192 -7.55 13.22 9.46
N THR A 193 -8.42 12.97 10.45
CA THR A 193 -8.06 12.27 11.71
C THR A 193 -8.49 10.79 11.75
N SER A 194 -9.44 10.34 10.92
CA SER A 194 -10.03 8.99 11.04
C SER A 194 -9.53 7.93 10.05
N ILE A 195 -8.58 8.23 9.16
CA ILE A 195 -8.04 7.22 8.23
C ILE A 195 -6.53 7.05 8.47
N GLU A 196 -6.17 6.65 9.68
CA GLU A 196 -4.98 5.80 9.79
C GLU A 196 -5.24 4.58 8.92
N ARG A 197 -4.43 4.44 7.86
CA ARG A 197 -4.47 3.36 6.86
C ARG A 197 -4.45 2.01 7.57
N ARG A 198 -5.62 1.50 7.94
CA ARG A 198 -5.71 0.22 8.62
C ARG A 198 -5.46 -0.84 7.56
N SER A 199 -4.21 -1.29 7.48
CA SER A 199 -3.86 -2.48 6.71
C SER A 199 -4.83 -3.57 7.12
N VAL A 200 -5.48 -4.19 6.15
CA VAL A 200 -6.42 -5.26 6.50
C VAL A 200 -5.71 -6.55 6.77
N VAL A 201 -4.54 -6.70 6.17
CA VAL A 201 -3.63 -7.77 6.51
C VAL A 201 -2.22 -7.20 6.62
N SER A 202 -1.50 -7.65 7.65
CA SER A 202 -0.11 -7.28 7.89
C SER A 202 0.68 -8.54 8.25
N PHE A 203 1.81 -8.73 7.57
CA PHE A 203 2.75 -9.80 7.85
C PHE A 203 4.11 -9.23 8.23
N ARG A 204 4.85 -9.98 9.05
CA ARG A 204 6.18 -9.58 9.50
C ARG A 204 7.11 -10.77 9.54
N TRP A 205 8.30 -10.60 8.98
CA TRP A 205 9.36 -11.59 8.99
C TRP A 205 10.68 -10.99 9.46
N ARG A 206 11.54 -11.84 10.02
CA ARG A 206 12.91 -11.47 10.42
C ARG A 206 13.89 -12.35 9.67
N TYR A 207 14.89 -11.74 9.05
CA TYR A 207 15.94 -12.41 8.29
C TYR A 207 17.29 -12.14 8.95
N ALA A 208 18.04 -13.20 9.24
CA ALA A 208 19.47 -13.09 9.44
C ALA A 208 20.10 -13.08 8.04
N LEU A 209 20.75 -11.98 7.70
CA LEU A 209 21.48 -11.79 6.46
C LEU A 209 22.96 -11.93 6.79
N THR A 210 23.59 -12.92 6.18
CA THR A 210 25.05 -13.02 6.14
C THR A 210 25.43 -12.69 4.71
N LEU A 211 25.81 -11.44 4.48
CA LEU A 211 26.35 -11.03 3.20
C LEU A 211 27.82 -11.44 3.21
N GLY A 212 28.20 -12.34 2.30
CA GLY A 212 29.57 -12.76 2.10
C GLY A 212 30.17 -12.02 0.91
N ALA A 213 31.48 -11.75 0.96
CA ALA A 213 32.23 -11.04 -0.08
C ALA A 213 32.34 -11.76 -1.44
N SER A 214 31.60 -12.87 -1.67
CA SER A 214 31.54 -13.57 -2.95
C SER A 214 30.15 -13.44 -3.54
N PHE A 215 29.99 -12.49 -4.46
CA PHE A 215 28.83 -12.40 -5.36
C PHE A 215 28.76 -13.54 -6.39
N ALA A 216 29.61 -14.57 -6.26
CA ALA A 216 29.69 -15.70 -7.18
C ALA A 216 28.99 -16.97 -6.66
N ASP A 217 28.68 -17.10 -5.36
CA ASP A 217 28.30 -18.40 -4.77
C ASP A 217 26.85 -18.53 -4.27
N VAL A 218 25.92 -17.65 -4.68
CA VAL A 218 24.48 -17.90 -4.44
C VAL A 218 23.90 -18.72 -5.60
N ARG A 219 24.35 -19.97 -5.70
CA ARG A 219 23.63 -21.07 -6.35
C ARG A 219 23.76 -22.31 -5.50
N GLN A 220 22.71 -22.62 -4.75
CA GLN A 220 22.03 -23.93 -4.72
C GLN A 220 20.82 -23.85 -3.79
#